data_AF-A0A9X4MPD6-F1
#
_entry.id   AF-A0A9X4MPD6-F1
#
_cell.length_a   1.000
_cell.length_b   1.000
_cell.length_c   1.000
_cell.angle_alpha   90.00
_cell.angle_beta   90.00
_cell.angle_gamma   90.00
#
_symmetry.space_group_name_H-M   'P 1'
#
loop_
_entity.id
_entity.type
_entity.pdbx_description
1 polymer ?
#
loop_
_entity_poly.entity_id
_entity_poly.type
_entity_poly.pdbx_seq_one_letter_code
_entity_poly.pdbx_strand_id
1 'polypeptide(L)'
;MKKIYREFQKIYYNLDKILLLFFTLFAFMEFVWIPLNSWVSERLLALTGHAYLSPTNLLSVFSENLFISGLFILLFFANIGIAYLELALLFTGVWQLLDEKVKHLSDYLRDVRDSMVAIICHSSLPKIIFLLFYSVLLLPFLRRILNIYYFNKIVVPQFVLDYLSNTVWIGVLILVSLLLFFWLASRLMFALPKIYFEHRSVKESIAFSWKYTKRIKQVNYLVRLVGLVTFPVIFFTGVALLLYSIQLFVEGYAPSLSYWLAVVCYIVLRLTYYGVIALFMIGFISLLTGKKLPIYRRKRLRHRLRLAILLVSSLVFGVQGALLLYYPFDTLPVTISHRGVDNGNAVQNSIEALEKTYQLKPDYIEMDVQETKDGQFIVMHDTDLMALTGNTGGTHDYTLAELTGDDCIRKRDDSSCSFF
;
A
#
# COMPACT_ATOMS: atom_id res chain seq x y z
N MET A 1 -5.98 5.39 -35.22
CA MET A 1 -4.50 5.45 -35.16
C MET A 1 -3.90 6.87 -35.01
N LYS A 2 -4.21 7.86 -35.86
CA LYS A 2 -3.62 9.22 -35.79
C LYS A 2 -3.78 9.95 -34.44
N LYS A 3 -4.91 9.78 -33.74
CA LYS A 3 -5.16 10.39 -32.42
C LYS A 3 -4.25 9.81 -31.33
N ILE A 4 -4.15 8.48 -31.26
CA ILE A 4 -3.30 7.76 -30.30
C ILE A 4 -1.84 8.14 -30.51
N TYR A 5 -1.37 8.14 -31.76
CA TYR A 5 -0.01 8.55 -32.10
C TYR A 5 0.33 9.96 -31.61
N ARG A 6 -0.59 10.93 -31.77
CA ARG A 6 -0.39 12.30 -31.26
C ARG A 6 -0.30 12.37 -29.73
N GLU A 7 -1.06 11.55 -29.00
CA GLU A 7 -0.95 11.50 -27.53
C GLU A 7 0.38 10.89 -27.08
N PHE A 8 0.85 9.83 -27.74
CA PHE A 8 2.19 9.28 -27.49
C PHE A 8 3.30 10.30 -27.77
N GLN A 9 3.18 11.05 -28.87
CA GLN A 9 4.15 12.10 -29.19
C GLN A 9 4.25 13.15 -28.08
N LYS A 10 3.13 13.60 -27.50
CA LYS A 10 3.13 14.56 -26.39
C LYS A 10 3.94 14.07 -25.19
N ILE A 11 3.72 12.82 -24.78
CA ILE A 11 4.45 12.19 -23.68
C ILE A 11 5.93 12.11 -24.05
N TYR A 12 6.24 11.63 -25.26
CA TYR A 12 7.61 11.45 -25.72
C TYR A 12 8.42 12.76 -25.78
N TYR A 13 7.83 13.89 -26.18
CA TYR A 13 8.52 15.18 -26.20
C TYR A 13 8.81 15.76 -24.81
N ASN A 14 8.02 15.35 -23.81
CA ASN A 14 8.14 15.80 -22.43
C ASN A 14 8.79 14.74 -21.51
N LEU A 15 9.16 13.57 -22.06
CA LEU A 15 9.63 12.41 -21.29
C LEU A 15 10.86 12.72 -20.42
N ASP A 16 11.77 13.58 -20.87
CA ASP A 16 12.93 14.04 -20.08
C ASP A 16 12.51 14.77 -18.80
N LYS A 17 11.50 15.65 -18.88
CA LYS A 17 10.98 16.38 -17.72
C LYS A 17 10.15 15.47 -16.81
N ILE A 18 9.33 14.59 -17.40
CA ILE A 18 8.52 13.60 -16.67
C ILE A 18 9.43 12.66 -15.89
N LEU A 19 10.37 12.00 -16.55
CA LEU A 19 11.30 11.07 -15.90
C LEU A 19 12.05 11.76 -14.77
N LEU A 20 12.55 12.98 -14.99
CA LEU A 20 13.32 13.68 -13.97
C LEU A 20 12.47 14.03 -12.74
N LEU A 21 11.24 14.53 -12.91
CA LEU A 21 10.34 14.84 -11.79
C LEU A 21 10.09 13.60 -10.92
N PHE A 22 9.55 12.55 -11.54
CA PHE A 22 9.15 11.35 -10.80
C PHE A 22 10.35 10.59 -10.26
N PHE A 23 11.42 10.43 -11.04
CA PHE A 23 12.65 9.79 -10.57
C PHE A 23 13.24 10.52 -9.36
N THR A 24 13.37 11.85 -9.41
CA THR A 24 14.00 12.60 -8.31
C THR A 24 13.18 12.50 -7.02
N LEU A 25 11.86 12.65 -7.12
CA LEU A 25 10.97 12.59 -5.95
C LEU A 25 10.94 11.19 -5.34
N PHE A 26 10.79 10.15 -6.17
CA PHE A 26 10.74 8.78 -5.65
C PHE A 26 12.10 8.29 -5.17
N ALA A 27 13.20 8.62 -5.86
CA ALA A 27 14.54 8.28 -5.42
C ALA A 27 14.87 8.96 -4.08
N PHE A 28 14.46 10.21 -3.88
CA PHE A 28 14.61 10.88 -2.59
C PHE A 28 13.86 10.12 -1.48
N MET A 29 12.61 9.75 -1.72
CA MET A 29 11.83 9.00 -0.72
C MET A 29 12.45 7.65 -0.41
N GLU A 30 12.82 6.89 -1.44
CA GLU A 30 13.29 5.51 -1.33
C GLU A 30 14.72 5.39 -0.80
N PHE A 31 15.63 6.27 -1.20
CA PHE A 31 17.05 6.17 -0.84
C PHE A 31 17.50 7.12 0.26
N VAL A 32 16.77 8.21 0.49
CA VAL A 32 17.16 9.21 1.49
C VAL A 32 16.21 9.17 2.67
N TRP A 33 14.95 9.45 2.44
CA TRP A 33 14.03 9.73 3.54
C TRP A 33 13.60 8.47 4.30
N ILE A 34 13.20 7.39 3.60
CA ILE A 34 12.76 6.14 4.25
C ILE A 34 13.89 5.48 5.06
N PRO A 35 15.12 5.31 4.51
CA PRO A 35 16.21 4.74 5.29
C PRO A 35 16.59 5.61 6.48
N LEU A 36 16.66 6.94 6.29
CA LEU A 36 16.93 7.88 7.38
C LEU A 36 15.87 7.80 8.48
N ASN A 37 14.59 7.84 8.12
CA ASN A 37 13.49 7.75 9.08
C ASN A 37 13.51 6.43 9.84
N SER A 38 13.81 5.31 9.16
CA SER A 38 13.89 3.99 9.80
C SER A 38 15.07 3.95 10.78
N TRP A 39 16.25 4.40 10.36
CA TRP A 39 17.44 4.50 11.21
C TRP A 39 17.20 5.39 12.44
N VAL A 40 16.60 6.58 12.27
CA VAL A 40 16.28 7.46 13.40
C VAL A 40 15.28 6.77 14.34
N SER A 41 14.22 6.17 13.81
CA SER A 41 13.20 5.49 14.62
C SER A 41 13.79 4.34 15.44
N GLU A 42 14.63 3.50 14.83
CA GLU A 42 15.33 2.39 15.49
C GLU A 42 16.24 2.89 16.61
N ARG A 43 16.98 3.98 16.38
CA ARG A 43 17.85 4.57 17.42
C ARG A 43 17.05 5.15 18.58
N LEU A 44 15.93 5.82 18.31
CA LEU A 44 15.05 6.33 19.36
C LEU A 44 14.44 5.19 20.18
N LEU A 45 14.01 4.10 19.54
CA LEU A 45 13.49 2.91 20.23
C LEU A 45 14.57 2.20 21.05
N ALA A 46 15.78 2.05 20.50
CA ALA A 46 16.88 1.42 21.23
C ALA A 46 17.22 2.16 22.53
N LEU A 47 17.08 3.48 22.56
CA LEU A 47 17.28 4.31 23.76
C LEU A 47 16.19 4.11 24.83
N THR A 48 15.02 3.58 24.48
CA THR A 48 13.96 3.21 25.44
C THR A 48 14.02 1.73 25.84
N GLY A 49 15.01 0.98 25.36
CA GLY A 49 15.14 -0.46 25.64
C GLY A 49 14.17 -1.33 24.83
N HIS A 50 13.44 -0.76 23.88
CA HIS A 50 12.48 -1.48 23.04
C HIS A 50 13.02 -1.69 21.63
N ALA A 51 12.79 -2.87 21.03
CA ALA A 51 13.22 -3.17 19.67
C ALA A 51 12.23 -2.71 18.59
N TYR A 52 10.95 -2.53 18.95
CA TYR A 52 9.88 -2.15 18.04
C TYR A 52 8.78 -1.40 18.78
N LEU A 53 7.96 -0.64 18.04
CA LEU A 53 6.77 0.01 18.56
C LEU A 53 5.53 -0.86 18.26
N SER A 54 4.73 -1.13 19.29
CA SER A 54 3.49 -1.90 19.21
C SER A 54 2.42 -1.30 20.13
N PRO A 55 1.14 -1.62 19.94
CA PRO A 55 0.08 -1.12 20.81
C PRO A 55 0.31 -1.44 22.31
N THR A 56 0.95 -2.56 22.62
CA THR A 56 1.21 -3.01 24.00
C THR A 56 2.35 -2.28 24.69
N ASN A 57 3.34 -1.80 23.94
CA ASN A 57 4.49 -1.05 24.48
C ASN A 57 4.45 0.45 24.14
N LEU A 58 3.41 0.93 23.46
CA LEU A 58 3.31 2.31 23.03
C LEU A 58 3.38 3.25 24.25
N LEU A 59 2.56 2.97 25.27
CA LEU A 59 2.52 3.81 26.46
C LEU A 59 3.87 3.79 27.19
N SER A 60 4.51 2.61 27.34
CA SER A 60 5.81 2.50 28.01
C SER A 60 6.87 3.33 27.29
N VAL A 61 7.01 3.16 25.95
CA VAL A 61 7.98 3.92 25.14
C VAL A 61 7.83 5.43 25.32
N PHE A 62 6.60 5.94 25.37
CA PHE A 62 6.35 7.39 25.49
C PHE A 62 6.39 7.91 26.93
N SER A 63 6.29 7.03 27.95
CA SER A 63 6.39 7.41 29.36
C SER A 63 7.80 7.32 29.93
N GLU A 64 8.69 6.52 29.33
CA GLU A 64 10.07 6.33 29.83
C GLU A 64 10.87 7.65 29.85
N ASN A 65 10.83 8.42 28.76
CA ASN A 65 11.65 9.62 28.64
C ASN A 65 10.97 10.71 27.81
N LEU A 66 10.65 11.85 28.45
CA LEU A 66 9.99 12.99 27.81
C LEU A 66 10.78 13.56 26.62
N PHE A 67 12.12 13.52 26.67
CA PHE A 67 12.95 13.99 25.56
C PHE A 67 12.84 13.06 24.34
N ILE A 68 12.89 11.75 24.56
CA ILE A 68 12.73 10.76 23.48
C ILE A 68 11.31 10.86 22.89
N SER A 69 10.29 11.01 23.74
CA SER A 69 8.92 11.28 23.31
C SER A 69 8.81 12.55 22.46
N GLY A 70 9.49 13.62 22.86
CA GLY A 70 9.61 14.85 22.08
C GLY A 70 10.25 14.64 20.71
N LEU A 71 11.30 13.80 20.63
CA LEU A 71 11.94 13.44 19.36
C LEU A 71 11.04 12.60 18.46
N PHE A 72 10.27 11.66 19.00
CA PHE A 72 9.27 10.92 18.23
C PHE A 72 8.17 11.83 17.69
N ILE A 73 7.68 12.79 18.49
CA ILE A 73 6.71 13.80 18.04
C ILE A 73 7.30 14.65 16.92
N LEU A 74 8.55 15.09 17.05
CA LEU A 74 9.26 15.83 16.00
C LEU A 74 9.38 14.99 14.72
N LEU A 75 9.76 13.72 14.83
CA LEU A 75 9.87 12.80 13.70
C LEU A 75 8.51 12.57 13.02
N PHE A 76 7.43 12.46 13.81
CA PHE A 76 6.06 12.37 13.29
C PHE A 76 5.69 13.61 12.46
N PHE A 77 5.94 14.82 12.97
CA PHE A 77 5.68 16.04 12.22
C PHE A 77 6.60 16.19 10.99
N ALA A 78 7.86 15.74 11.08
CA ALA A 78 8.77 15.72 9.94
C ALA A 78 8.25 14.78 8.83
N ASN A 79 7.75 13.61 9.19
CA ASN A 79 7.11 12.67 8.25
C ASN A 79 5.88 13.28 7.57
N ILE A 80 5.02 13.95 8.33
CA ILE A 80 3.87 14.70 7.80
C ILE A 80 4.34 15.79 6.83
N GLY A 81 5.37 16.56 7.21
CA GLY A 81 5.93 17.63 6.40
C GLY A 81 6.53 17.15 5.08
N ILE A 82 7.26 16.04 5.11
CA ILE A 82 7.84 15.44 3.89
C ILE A 82 6.77 14.84 3.00
N ALA A 83 5.79 14.10 3.54
CA ALA A 83 4.67 13.60 2.77
C ALA A 83 3.88 14.74 2.10
N TYR A 84 3.66 15.83 2.83
CA TYR A 84 3.05 17.04 2.30
C TYR A 84 3.87 17.66 1.16
N LEU A 85 5.18 17.83 1.36
CA LEU A 85 6.09 18.42 0.37
C LEU A 85 6.14 17.57 -0.91
N GLU A 86 6.24 16.25 -0.77
CA GLU A 86 6.22 15.30 -1.90
C GLU A 86 4.94 15.48 -2.73
N LEU A 87 3.78 15.42 -2.08
CA LEU A 87 2.49 15.58 -2.76
C LEU A 87 2.37 16.95 -3.43
N ALA A 88 2.70 18.03 -2.73
CA ALA A 88 2.62 19.39 -3.27
C ALA A 88 3.57 19.60 -4.47
N LEU A 89 4.77 19.02 -4.43
CA LEU A 89 5.73 19.04 -5.54
C LEU A 89 5.27 18.19 -6.72
N LEU A 90 4.67 17.02 -6.49
CA LEU A 90 4.04 16.23 -7.55
C LEU A 90 2.94 17.03 -8.24
N PHE A 91 2.04 17.66 -7.47
CA PHE A 91 0.95 18.47 -7.99
C PHE A 91 1.45 19.68 -8.82
N THR A 92 2.35 20.47 -8.26
CA THR A 92 2.87 21.70 -8.90
C THR A 92 3.80 21.37 -10.05
N GLY A 93 4.69 20.38 -9.90
CA GLY A 93 5.61 19.92 -10.93
C GLY A 93 4.88 19.37 -12.15
N VAL A 94 3.80 18.61 -11.97
CA VAL A 94 2.98 18.13 -13.10
C VAL A 94 2.19 19.27 -13.74
N TRP A 95 1.67 20.22 -12.97
CA TRP A 95 1.00 21.39 -13.52
C TRP A 95 1.93 22.23 -14.42
N GLN A 96 3.18 22.42 -13.99
CA GLN A 96 4.21 23.09 -14.80
C GLN A 96 4.56 22.32 -16.07
N LEU A 97 4.53 20.97 -16.04
CA LEU A 97 4.72 20.15 -17.25
C LEU A 97 3.64 20.42 -18.31
N LEU A 98 2.43 20.76 -17.86
CA LEU A 98 1.30 21.09 -18.73
C LEU A 98 1.29 22.56 -19.18
N ASP A 99 2.22 23.39 -18.68
CA ASP A 99 2.32 24.78 -19.09
C ASP A 99 3.15 24.93 -20.38
N GLU A 100 2.57 25.59 -21.38
CA GLU A 100 3.21 25.80 -22.67
C GLU A 100 4.45 26.70 -22.58
N LYS A 101 4.56 27.53 -21.53
CA LYS A 101 5.69 28.43 -21.31
C LYS A 101 6.98 27.68 -20.99
N VAL A 102 6.90 26.48 -20.39
CA VAL A 102 8.07 25.72 -19.93
C VAL A 102 8.69 24.91 -21.06
N LYS A 103 9.51 25.57 -21.88
CA LYS A 103 10.12 24.99 -23.08
C LYS A 103 11.37 24.16 -22.78
N HIS A 104 12.25 24.62 -21.88
CA HIS A 104 13.52 23.95 -21.59
C HIS A 104 13.51 23.22 -20.25
N LEU A 105 14.40 22.21 -20.13
CA LEU A 105 14.56 21.44 -18.89
C LEU A 105 15.13 22.30 -17.75
N SER A 106 16.01 23.25 -18.07
CA SER A 106 16.58 24.18 -17.08
C SER A 106 15.51 25.09 -16.47
N ASP A 107 14.59 25.58 -17.29
CA ASP A 107 13.49 26.44 -16.86
C ASP A 107 12.57 25.62 -15.94
N TYR A 108 12.24 24.39 -16.36
CA TYR A 108 11.46 23.47 -15.55
C TYR A 108 12.10 23.18 -14.19
N LEU A 109 13.40 22.91 -14.16
CA LEU A 109 14.12 22.65 -12.90
C LEU A 109 14.14 23.88 -11.99
N ARG A 110 14.28 25.08 -12.56
CA ARG A 110 14.19 26.34 -11.82
C ARG A 110 12.79 26.52 -11.24
N ASP A 111 11.76 26.30 -12.04
CA ASP A 111 10.35 26.43 -11.61
C ASP A 111 9.99 25.44 -10.50
N VAL A 112 10.46 24.18 -10.60
CA VAL A 112 10.26 23.16 -9.55
C VAL A 112 10.99 23.55 -8.26
N ARG A 113 12.24 24.01 -8.36
CA ARG A 113 13.02 24.48 -7.19
C ARG A 113 12.34 25.68 -6.53
N ASP A 114 11.95 26.68 -7.32
CA ASP A 114 11.31 27.89 -6.80
C ASP A 114 9.95 27.55 -6.17
N SER A 115 9.24 26.57 -6.72
CA SER A 115 8.01 26.03 -6.13
C SER A 115 8.27 25.28 -4.82
N MET A 116 9.35 24.50 -4.73
CA MET A 116 9.75 23.85 -3.48
C MET A 116 9.97 24.87 -2.37
N VAL A 117 10.74 25.92 -2.65
CA VAL A 117 10.98 27.02 -1.70
C VAL A 117 9.67 27.71 -1.34
N ALA A 118 8.82 28.03 -2.32
CA ALA A 118 7.53 28.66 -2.06
C ALA A 118 6.59 27.78 -1.21
N ILE A 119 6.58 26.46 -1.44
CA ILE A 119 5.81 25.51 -0.63
C ILE A 119 6.34 25.52 0.80
N ILE A 120 7.65 25.42 1.01
CA ILE A 120 8.24 25.40 2.35
C ILE A 120 7.96 26.72 3.09
N CYS A 121 8.12 27.88 2.42
CA CYS A 121 7.99 29.19 3.06
C CYS A 121 6.54 29.68 3.24
N HIS A 122 5.60 29.26 2.38
CA HIS A 122 4.22 29.79 2.34
C HIS A 122 3.15 28.72 2.61
N SER A 123 3.54 27.55 3.13
CA SER A 123 2.59 26.56 3.60
C SER A 123 1.96 26.98 4.90
N SER A 124 0.63 26.85 4.96
CA SER A 124 -0.14 27.06 6.17
C SER A 124 -0.75 25.74 6.62
N LEU A 125 -0.98 25.60 7.92
CA LEU A 125 -1.56 24.40 8.51
C LEU A 125 -2.86 23.94 7.80
N PRO A 126 -3.79 24.83 7.40
CA PRO A 126 -4.96 24.41 6.65
C PRO A 126 -4.64 23.78 5.29
N LYS A 127 -3.60 24.24 4.58
CA LYS A 127 -3.19 23.67 3.28
C LYS A 127 -2.63 22.26 3.47
N ILE A 128 -1.83 22.07 4.52
CA ILE A 128 -1.24 20.78 4.88
C ILE A 128 -2.34 19.79 5.22
N ILE A 129 -3.21 20.14 6.17
CA ILE A 129 -4.34 19.31 6.58
C ILE A 129 -5.23 18.97 5.39
N PHE A 130 -5.57 19.95 4.55
CA PHE A 130 -6.42 19.71 3.38
C PHE A 130 -5.78 18.73 2.39
N LEU A 131 -4.50 18.90 2.04
CA LEU A 131 -3.85 18.03 1.06
C LEU A 131 -3.69 16.60 1.58
N LEU A 132 -3.33 16.43 2.85
CA LEU A 132 -3.22 15.11 3.47
C LEU A 132 -4.58 14.45 3.60
N PHE A 133 -5.60 15.18 4.06
CA PHE A 133 -6.99 14.70 4.11
C PHE A 133 -7.48 14.27 2.72
N TYR A 134 -7.26 15.10 1.70
CA TYR A 134 -7.66 14.78 0.34
C TYR A 134 -6.90 13.55 -0.20
N SER A 135 -5.63 13.39 0.17
CA SER A 135 -4.85 12.19 -0.17
C SER A 135 -5.41 10.95 0.50
N VAL A 136 -5.86 11.05 1.77
CA VAL A 136 -6.57 9.98 2.50
C VAL A 136 -7.88 9.59 1.82
N LEU A 137 -8.68 10.56 1.36
CA LEU A 137 -9.90 10.28 0.60
C LEU A 137 -9.63 9.50 -0.70
N LEU A 138 -8.47 9.74 -1.30
CA LEU A 138 -8.05 9.02 -2.50
C LEU A 138 -7.42 7.65 -2.19
N LEU A 139 -7.09 7.34 -0.93
CA LEU A 139 -6.33 6.13 -0.57
C LEU A 139 -6.96 4.82 -1.00
N PRO A 140 -8.28 4.58 -0.85
CA PRO A 140 -8.83 3.29 -1.25
C PRO A 140 -8.62 2.98 -2.74
N PHE A 141 -8.41 4.03 -3.54
CA PHE A 141 -8.23 3.97 -4.98
C PHE A 141 -6.75 4.04 -5.36
N LEU A 142 -5.98 4.86 -4.64
CA LEU A 142 -4.59 5.13 -4.93
C LEU A 142 -3.61 4.30 -4.14
N ARG A 143 -4.02 3.54 -3.11
CA ARG A 143 -3.09 2.67 -2.36
C ARG A 143 -2.36 1.69 -3.28
N ARG A 144 -3.09 1.06 -4.21
CA ARG A 144 -2.50 0.14 -5.20
C ARG A 144 -1.65 0.84 -6.28
N ILE A 145 -1.85 2.13 -6.50
CA ILE A 145 -1.21 2.89 -7.59
C ILE A 145 -0.06 3.76 -7.10
N LEU A 146 -0.18 4.44 -5.95
CA LEU A 146 0.76 5.42 -5.43
C LEU A 146 1.72 4.88 -4.36
N ASN A 147 1.43 3.70 -3.74
CA ASN A 147 2.34 2.98 -2.81
C ASN A 147 3.07 3.95 -1.86
N ILE A 148 2.34 4.94 -1.35
CA ILE A 148 2.88 5.98 -0.47
C ILE A 148 3.27 5.25 0.82
N TYR A 149 4.56 5.23 1.11
CA TYR A 149 5.20 4.43 2.15
C TYR A 149 4.43 4.43 3.48
N TYR A 150 4.02 5.62 3.96
CA TYR A 150 3.31 5.78 5.23
C TYR A 150 1.96 5.09 5.28
N PHE A 151 1.25 5.02 4.14
CA PHE A 151 -0.07 4.42 4.10
C PHE A 151 -0.01 2.89 3.99
N ASN A 152 1.10 2.32 3.53
CA ASN A 152 1.26 0.85 3.47
C ASN A 152 1.49 0.23 4.84
N LYS A 153 1.95 1.00 5.83
CA LYS A 153 2.08 0.54 7.21
C LYS A 153 0.75 0.44 7.95
N ILE A 154 -0.32 1.02 7.41
CA ILE A 154 -1.68 0.82 7.90
C ILE A 154 -2.20 -0.49 7.28
N VAL A 155 -1.73 -1.61 7.82
CA VAL A 155 -2.23 -2.94 7.46
C VAL A 155 -3.40 -3.26 8.39
N VAL A 156 -4.55 -3.60 7.81
CA VAL A 156 -5.68 -4.12 8.58
C VAL A 156 -5.29 -5.54 9.01
N PRO A 157 -5.23 -5.85 10.31
CA PRO A 157 -4.87 -7.19 10.77
C PRO A 157 -5.79 -8.27 10.18
N GLN A 158 -5.27 -9.48 9.99
CA GLN A 158 -6.00 -10.57 9.34
C GLN A 158 -7.29 -10.94 10.08
N PHE A 159 -7.26 -11.00 11.42
CA PHE A 159 -8.47 -11.26 12.22
C PHE A 159 -9.60 -10.25 11.97
N VAL A 160 -9.25 -8.98 11.68
CA VAL A 160 -10.23 -7.97 11.32
C VAL A 160 -10.80 -8.32 9.95
N LEU A 161 -9.96 -8.65 8.96
CA LEU A 161 -10.41 -9.07 7.63
C LEU A 161 -11.32 -10.31 7.70
N ASP A 162 -11.00 -11.29 8.54
CA ASP A 162 -11.79 -12.51 8.71
C ASP A 162 -13.15 -12.19 9.32
N TYR A 163 -13.18 -11.38 10.39
CA TYR A 163 -14.43 -10.87 10.99
C TYR A 163 -15.28 -10.07 9.99
N LEU A 164 -14.63 -9.21 9.18
CA LEU A 164 -15.28 -8.44 8.11
C LEU A 164 -15.87 -9.34 7.03
N SER A 165 -15.19 -10.44 6.69
CA SER A 165 -15.63 -11.37 5.65
C SER A 165 -16.84 -12.21 6.05
N ASN A 166 -16.95 -12.54 7.34
CA ASN A 166 -18.06 -13.30 7.90
C ASN A 166 -19.30 -12.45 8.20
N THR A 167 -19.19 -11.12 8.13
CA THR A 167 -20.28 -10.19 8.48
C THR A 167 -20.72 -9.34 7.28
N VAL A 168 -21.77 -9.78 6.57
CA VAL A 168 -22.29 -9.14 5.35
C VAL A 168 -22.55 -7.63 5.53
N TRP A 169 -23.09 -7.20 6.67
CA TRP A 169 -23.37 -5.80 6.96
C TRP A 169 -22.13 -4.91 6.97
N ILE A 170 -20.98 -5.44 7.40
CA ILE A 170 -19.75 -4.64 7.41
C ILE A 170 -19.19 -4.53 5.99
N GLY A 171 -19.33 -5.58 5.16
CA GLY A 171 -19.06 -5.49 3.73
C GLY A 171 -19.88 -4.38 3.05
N VAL A 172 -21.18 -4.27 3.37
CA VAL A 172 -22.04 -3.17 2.91
C VAL A 172 -21.54 -1.82 3.42
N LEU A 173 -21.18 -1.70 4.71
CA LEU A 173 -20.66 -0.47 5.30
C LEU A 173 -19.36 -0.01 4.62
N ILE A 174 -18.44 -0.94 4.33
CA ILE A 174 -17.20 -0.66 3.60
C ILE A 174 -17.53 -0.16 2.20
N LEU A 175 -18.40 -0.85 1.47
CA LEU A 175 -18.79 -0.43 0.11
C LEU A 175 -19.40 0.97 0.11
N VAL A 176 -20.33 1.25 1.03
CA VAL A 176 -20.94 2.58 1.18
C VAL A 176 -19.89 3.64 1.53
N SER A 177 -18.94 3.32 2.42
CA SER A 177 -17.84 4.22 2.79
C SER A 177 -16.92 4.52 1.62
N LEU A 178 -16.59 3.52 0.81
CA LEU A 178 -15.80 3.68 -0.42
C LEU A 178 -16.52 4.57 -1.43
N LEU A 179 -17.82 4.34 -1.66
CA LEU A 179 -18.63 5.17 -2.55
C LEU A 179 -18.73 6.61 -2.04
N LEU A 180 -18.87 6.81 -0.72
CA LEU A 180 -18.89 8.13 -0.09
C LEU A 180 -17.54 8.85 -0.25
N PHE A 181 -16.42 8.16 -0.02
CA PHE A 181 -15.08 8.74 -0.21
C PHE A 181 -14.84 9.11 -1.66
N PHE A 182 -15.26 8.28 -2.61
CA PHE A 182 -15.14 8.58 -4.03
C PHE A 182 -16.01 9.77 -4.44
N TRP A 183 -17.26 9.80 -3.95
CA TRP A 183 -18.16 10.93 -4.13
C TRP A 183 -17.55 12.20 -3.56
N LEU A 184 -17.00 12.16 -2.35
CA LEU A 184 -16.41 13.32 -1.68
C LEU A 184 -15.10 13.79 -2.35
N ALA A 185 -14.22 12.87 -2.74
CA ALA A 185 -13.03 13.17 -3.52
C ALA A 185 -13.41 13.89 -4.82
N SER A 186 -14.45 13.43 -5.51
CA SER A 186 -14.94 14.09 -6.72
C SER A 186 -15.46 15.52 -6.47
N ARG A 187 -16.04 15.78 -5.30
CA ARG A 187 -16.56 17.10 -4.89
C ARG A 187 -15.45 18.09 -4.56
N LEU A 188 -14.34 17.60 -4.00
CA LEU A 188 -13.25 18.42 -3.48
C LEU A 188 -12.08 18.58 -4.46
N MET A 189 -12.02 17.80 -5.55
CA MET A 189 -10.88 17.77 -6.47
C MET A 189 -10.47 19.15 -7.02
N PHE A 190 -11.43 20.06 -7.25
CA PHE A 190 -11.16 21.40 -7.79
C PHE A 190 -10.71 22.41 -6.74
N ALA A 191 -10.70 22.05 -5.46
CA ALA A 191 -10.07 22.88 -4.44
C ALA A 191 -8.53 22.84 -4.57
N LEU A 192 -7.96 21.71 -5.01
CA LEU A 192 -6.51 21.57 -5.24
C LEU A 192 -5.92 22.66 -6.15
N PRO A 193 -6.39 22.85 -7.41
CA PRO A 193 -5.83 23.87 -8.29
C PRO A 193 -6.05 25.29 -7.74
N LYS A 194 -7.16 25.54 -7.03
CA LYS A 194 -7.42 26.85 -6.40
C LYS A 194 -6.42 27.16 -5.27
N ILE A 195 -6.05 26.16 -4.48
CA ILE A 195 -5.08 26.31 -3.39
C ILE A 195 -3.66 26.44 -3.94
N TYR A 196 -3.26 25.55 -4.84
CA TYR A 196 -1.86 25.39 -5.23
C TYR A 196 -1.45 26.18 -6.48
N PHE A 197 -2.37 26.46 -7.40
CA PHE A 197 -2.04 27.18 -8.65
C PHE A 197 -2.56 28.61 -8.66
N GLU A 198 -3.65 28.89 -7.94
CA GLU A 198 -4.23 30.24 -7.84
C GLU A 198 -4.00 30.91 -6.47
N HIS A 199 -3.29 30.23 -5.56
CA HIS A 199 -2.92 30.73 -4.22
C HIS A 199 -4.10 31.25 -3.37
N ARG A 200 -5.30 30.68 -3.54
CA ARG A 200 -6.49 31.05 -2.75
C ARG A 200 -6.51 30.37 -1.38
N SER A 201 -7.34 30.90 -0.48
CA SER A 201 -7.58 30.29 0.83
C SER A 201 -8.26 28.91 0.69
N VAL A 202 -7.99 28.00 1.62
CA VAL A 202 -8.58 26.64 1.61
C VAL A 202 -10.10 26.69 1.69
N LYS A 203 -10.64 27.58 2.53
CA LYS A 203 -12.08 27.77 2.71
C LYS A 203 -12.78 28.20 1.41
N GLU A 204 -12.25 29.21 0.73
CA GLU A 204 -12.79 29.66 -0.57
C GLU A 204 -12.68 28.58 -1.63
N SER A 205 -11.57 27.84 -1.63
CA SER A 205 -11.29 26.79 -2.60
C SER A 205 -12.26 25.61 -2.47
N ILE A 206 -12.55 25.19 -1.23
CA ILE A 206 -13.57 24.16 -0.94
C ILE A 206 -14.95 24.65 -1.36
N ALA A 207 -15.34 25.88 -0.98
CA ALA A 207 -16.63 26.44 -1.34
C ALA A 207 -16.81 26.53 -2.87
N PHE A 208 -15.77 26.95 -3.59
CA PHE A 208 -15.73 26.95 -5.05
C PHE A 208 -15.92 25.54 -5.61
N SER A 209 -15.11 24.57 -5.17
CA SER A 209 -15.16 23.18 -5.64
C SER A 209 -16.55 22.57 -5.44
N TRP A 210 -17.16 22.82 -4.27
CA TRP A 210 -18.49 22.34 -3.91
C TRP A 210 -19.61 22.93 -4.79
N LYS A 211 -19.47 24.20 -5.18
CA LYS A 211 -20.41 24.87 -6.10
C LYS A 211 -20.21 24.40 -7.54
N TYR A 212 -18.96 24.20 -7.96
CA TYR A 212 -18.59 23.86 -9.33
C TYR A 212 -18.98 22.42 -9.72
N THR A 213 -18.88 21.48 -8.79
CA THR A 213 -19.13 20.04 -9.01
C THR A 213 -20.58 19.62 -8.75
N LYS A 214 -21.58 20.47 -8.99
CA LYS A 214 -22.99 20.14 -8.68
C LYS A 214 -23.67 19.31 -9.79
N ARG A 215 -24.61 18.45 -9.38
CA ARG A 215 -25.56 17.72 -10.25
C ARG A 215 -24.84 16.90 -11.35
N ILE A 216 -25.25 17.05 -12.61
CA ILE A 216 -24.72 16.28 -13.75
C ILE A 216 -23.22 16.44 -13.96
N LYS A 217 -22.66 17.62 -13.62
CA LYS A 217 -21.21 17.83 -13.69
C LYS A 217 -20.47 16.90 -12.74
N GLN A 218 -21.04 16.64 -11.57
CA GLN A 218 -20.44 15.70 -10.61
C GLN A 218 -20.32 14.31 -11.20
N VAL A 219 -21.43 13.79 -11.76
CA VAL A 219 -21.47 12.45 -12.35
C VAL A 219 -20.45 12.34 -13.49
N ASN A 220 -20.37 13.36 -14.34
CA ASN A 220 -19.38 13.39 -15.42
C ASN A 220 -17.93 13.36 -14.90
N TYR A 221 -17.60 14.12 -13.86
CA TYR A 221 -16.26 14.10 -13.27
C TYR A 221 -15.98 12.78 -12.54
N LEU A 222 -16.98 12.21 -11.88
CA LEU A 222 -16.90 10.92 -11.21
C LEU A 222 -16.58 9.83 -12.22
N VAL A 223 -17.31 9.72 -13.33
CA VAL A 223 -17.05 8.74 -14.40
C VAL A 223 -15.65 8.92 -15.00
N ARG A 224 -15.21 10.16 -15.24
CA ARG A 224 -13.85 10.44 -15.74
C ARG A 224 -12.79 10.02 -14.73
N LEU A 225 -13.01 10.25 -13.44
CA LEU A 225 -12.08 9.85 -12.39
C LEU A 225 -12.04 8.32 -12.23
N VAL A 226 -13.16 7.62 -12.37
CA VAL A 226 -13.19 6.15 -12.43
C VAL A 226 -12.32 5.70 -13.59
N GLY A 227 -12.55 6.18 -14.80
CA GLY A 227 -11.76 5.80 -15.97
C GLY A 227 -10.26 6.11 -15.82
N LEU A 228 -9.94 7.24 -15.18
CA LEU A 228 -8.56 7.65 -14.90
C LEU A 228 -7.85 6.68 -13.93
N VAL A 229 -8.57 6.12 -12.96
CA VAL A 229 -8.02 5.17 -11.97
C VAL A 229 -8.03 3.73 -12.53
N THR A 230 -9.12 3.30 -13.17
CA THR A 230 -9.29 1.91 -13.60
C THR A 230 -8.39 1.55 -14.78
N PHE A 231 -8.20 2.45 -15.74
CA PHE A 231 -7.38 2.16 -16.91
C PHE A 231 -5.91 1.84 -16.55
N PRO A 232 -5.20 2.66 -15.75
CA PRO A 232 -3.84 2.33 -15.36
C PRO A 232 -3.73 1.08 -14.47
N VAL A 233 -4.73 0.80 -13.62
CA VAL A 233 -4.77 -0.44 -12.83
C VAL A 233 -4.90 -1.65 -13.73
N ILE A 234 -5.85 -1.66 -14.67
CA ILE A 234 -6.02 -2.75 -15.63
C ILE A 234 -4.75 -2.95 -16.46
N PHE A 235 -4.14 -1.85 -16.92
CA PHE A 235 -2.89 -1.92 -17.67
C PHE A 235 -1.76 -2.54 -16.85
N PHE A 236 -1.56 -2.06 -15.61
CA PHE A 236 -0.53 -2.59 -14.71
C PHE A 236 -0.78 -4.07 -14.39
N THR A 237 -2.01 -4.46 -14.07
CA THR A 237 -2.40 -5.85 -13.82
C THR A 237 -2.16 -6.72 -15.06
N GLY A 238 -2.48 -6.24 -16.26
CA GLY A 238 -2.21 -6.97 -17.50
C GLY A 238 -0.72 -7.21 -17.72
N VAL A 239 0.13 -6.20 -17.49
CA VAL A 239 1.60 -6.34 -17.54
C VAL A 239 2.08 -7.33 -16.47
N ALA A 240 1.57 -7.23 -15.24
CA ALA A 240 1.95 -8.13 -14.16
C ALA A 240 1.58 -9.59 -14.42
N LEU A 241 0.36 -9.84 -14.90
CA LEU A 241 -0.09 -11.19 -15.27
C LEU A 241 0.73 -11.76 -16.43
N LEU A 242 1.10 -10.94 -17.41
CA LEU A 242 1.97 -11.36 -18.51
C LEU A 242 3.36 -11.76 -17.99
N LEU A 243 3.99 -10.92 -17.17
CA LEU A 243 5.31 -11.21 -16.60
C LEU A 243 5.28 -12.43 -15.69
N TYR A 244 4.22 -12.58 -14.88
CA TYR A 244 4.01 -13.76 -14.04
C TYR A 244 3.84 -15.03 -14.89
N SER A 245 3.09 -14.97 -16.00
CA SER A 245 2.93 -16.11 -16.90
C SER A 245 4.26 -16.51 -17.55
N ILE A 246 5.09 -15.53 -17.95
CA ILE A 246 6.44 -15.77 -18.49
C ILE A 246 7.34 -16.40 -17.42
N GLN A 247 7.25 -15.93 -16.17
CA GLN A 247 8.00 -16.48 -15.04
C GLN A 247 7.66 -17.95 -14.80
N LEU A 248 6.36 -18.28 -14.70
CA LEU A 248 5.89 -19.66 -14.51
C LEU A 248 6.36 -20.58 -15.65
N PHE A 249 6.34 -20.10 -16.88
CA PHE A 249 6.81 -20.86 -18.03
C PHE A 249 8.31 -21.18 -17.95
N VAL A 250 9.14 -20.19 -17.57
CA VAL A 250 10.59 -20.36 -17.46
C VAL A 250 10.95 -21.21 -16.24
N GLU A 251 10.21 -21.12 -15.14
CA GLU A 251 10.38 -22.02 -13.99
C GLU A 251 10.18 -23.49 -14.38
N GLY A 252 9.22 -23.79 -15.26
CA GLY A 252 8.99 -25.16 -15.73
C GLY A 252 10.03 -25.67 -16.73
N TYR A 253 10.58 -24.80 -17.59
CA TYR A 253 11.47 -25.21 -18.69
C TYR A 253 12.97 -24.99 -18.44
N ALA A 254 13.32 -23.91 -17.75
CA ALA A 254 14.71 -23.52 -17.46
C ALA A 254 14.85 -22.93 -16.04
N PRO A 255 14.76 -23.77 -14.98
CA PRO A 255 14.81 -23.33 -13.59
C PRO A 255 16.06 -22.50 -13.24
N SER A 256 17.20 -22.77 -13.87
CA SER A 256 18.45 -22.05 -13.65
C SER A 256 18.39 -20.57 -14.03
N LEU A 257 17.46 -20.18 -14.90
CA LEU A 257 17.24 -18.78 -15.31
C LEU A 257 16.13 -18.09 -14.51
N SER A 258 15.37 -18.84 -13.70
CA SER A 258 14.19 -18.34 -12.99
C SER A 258 14.51 -17.13 -12.10
N TYR A 259 15.60 -17.20 -11.31
CA TYR A 259 16.02 -16.10 -10.44
C TYR A 259 16.32 -14.82 -11.23
N TRP A 260 17.15 -14.93 -12.28
CA TRP A 260 17.53 -13.78 -13.10
C TRP A 260 16.34 -13.17 -13.82
N LEU A 261 15.44 -14.01 -14.32
CA LEU A 261 14.19 -13.56 -14.92
C LEU A 261 13.31 -12.85 -13.90
N ALA A 262 13.19 -13.37 -12.67
CA ALA A 262 12.39 -12.74 -11.62
C ALA A 262 12.92 -11.33 -11.29
N VAL A 263 14.24 -11.13 -11.24
CA VAL A 263 14.86 -9.81 -11.10
C VAL A 263 14.52 -8.90 -12.28
N VAL A 264 14.57 -9.40 -13.52
CA VAL A 264 14.17 -8.61 -14.71
C VAL A 264 12.68 -8.25 -14.67
N CYS A 265 11.80 -9.20 -14.35
CA CYS A 265 10.37 -8.99 -14.15
C CYS A 265 10.13 -7.92 -13.08
N TYR A 266 10.87 -7.96 -11.97
CA TYR A 266 10.80 -6.96 -10.91
C TYR A 266 11.15 -5.56 -11.43
N ILE A 267 12.25 -5.41 -12.18
CA ILE A 267 12.64 -4.13 -12.78
C ILE A 267 11.53 -3.59 -13.69
N VAL A 268 10.99 -4.44 -14.58
CA VAL A 268 9.93 -4.04 -15.52
C VAL A 268 8.65 -3.65 -14.77
N LEU A 269 8.27 -4.40 -13.73
CA LEU A 269 7.13 -4.08 -12.87
C LEU A 269 7.31 -2.72 -12.19
N ARG A 270 8.48 -2.45 -11.60
CA ARG A 270 8.77 -1.18 -10.91
C ARG A 270 8.74 0.00 -11.89
N LEU A 271 9.36 -0.13 -13.06
CA LEU A 271 9.31 0.91 -14.10
C LEU A 271 7.89 1.16 -14.61
N THR A 272 7.13 0.08 -14.83
CA THR A 272 5.72 0.16 -15.29
C THR A 272 4.86 0.85 -14.24
N TYR A 273 5.05 0.50 -12.97
CA TYR A 273 4.39 1.08 -11.82
C TYR A 273 4.58 2.60 -11.75
N TYR A 274 5.84 3.09 -11.81
CA TYR A 274 6.11 4.53 -11.81
C TYR A 274 5.61 5.24 -13.07
N GLY A 275 5.66 4.57 -14.22
CA GLY A 275 5.06 5.07 -15.46
C GLY A 275 3.55 5.26 -15.35
N VAL A 276 2.85 4.31 -14.73
CA VAL A 276 1.41 4.36 -14.45
C VAL A 276 1.06 5.52 -13.52
N ILE A 277 1.84 5.76 -12.46
CA ILE A 277 1.66 6.93 -11.60
C ILE A 277 1.81 8.23 -12.38
N ALA A 278 2.86 8.33 -13.20
CA ALA A 278 3.11 9.53 -13.98
C ALA A 278 1.95 9.84 -14.93
N LEU A 279 1.44 8.82 -15.63
CA LEU A 279 0.28 8.95 -16.51
C LEU A 279 -1.00 9.32 -15.74
N PHE A 280 -1.24 8.69 -14.60
CA PHE A 280 -2.35 9.02 -13.71
C PHE A 280 -2.30 10.48 -13.27
N MET A 281 -1.16 10.95 -12.77
CA MET A 281 -0.96 12.33 -12.34
C MET A 281 -1.15 13.34 -13.48
N ILE A 282 -0.54 13.10 -14.64
CA ILE A 282 -0.70 13.96 -15.82
C ILE A 282 -2.18 14.03 -16.23
N GLY A 283 -2.87 12.90 -16.29
CA GLY A 283 -4.29 12.85 -16.62
C GLY A 283 -5.17 13.50 -15.55
N PHE A 284 -4.82 13.37 -14.27
CA PHE A 284 -5.53 14.00 -13.16
C PHE A 284 -5.43 15.53 -13.23
N ILE A 285 -4.22 16.09 -13.36
CA ILE A 285 -4.07 17.55 -13.47
C ILE A 285 -4.67 18.07 -14.78
N SER A 286 -4.58 17.30 -15.87
CA SER A 286 -5.24 17.64 -17.13
C SER A 286 -6.77 17.72 -16.98
N LEU A 287 -7.37 16.79 -16.21
CA LEU A 287 -8.80 16.82 -15.88
C LEU A 287 -9.17 18.07 -15.05
N LEU A 288 -8.35 18.43 -14.07
CA LEU A 288 -8.60 19.55 -13.17
C LEU A 288 -8.45 20.93 -13.84
N THR A 289 -7.50 21.06 -14.76
CA THR A 289 -7.12 22.36 -15.34
C THR A 289 -7.56 22.55 -16.78
N GLY A 290 -7.94 21.47 -17.47
CA GLY A 290 -8.20 21.46 -18.91
C GLY A 290 -6.94 21.60 -19.77
N LYS A 291 -5.75 21.83 -19.18
CA LYS A 291 -4.48 21.90 -19.90
C LYS A 291 -4.05 20.51 -20.36
N LYS A 292 -3.31 20.43 -21.47
CA LYS A 292 -2.74 19.19 -22.01
C LYS A 292 -1.25 19.35 -22.20
N LEU A 293 -0.53 18.24 -22.27
CA LEU A 293 0.90 18.26 -22.55
C LEU A 293 1.18 18.99 -23.89
N PRO A 294 2.08 19.98 -23.89
CA PRO A 294 2.41 20.73 -25.10
C PRO A 294 3.21 19.87 -26.10
N ILE A 295 2.98 20.10 -27.39
CA ILE A 295 3.76 19.51 -28.50
C ILE A 295 4.72 20.57 -29.02
N TYR A 296 6.03 20.31 -28.92
CA TYR A 296 7.05 21.19 -29.45
C TYR A 296 7.57 20.66 -30.80
N ARG A 297 7.37 21.42 -31.88
CA ARG A 297 7.65 20.98 -33.26
C ARG A 297 9.14 20.92 -33.64
N ARG A 298 10.05 21.44 -32.78
CA ARG A 298 11.52 21.44 -32.99
C ARG A 298 12.26 21.39 -31.64
N LYS A 299 12.51 20.20 -31.09
CA LYS A 299 13.32 20.03 -29.87
C LYS A 299 14.49 19.08 -30.15
N ARG A 300 15.70 19.45 -29.72
CA ARG A 300 16.82 18.50 -29.59
C ARG A 300 16.51 17.60 -28.39
N LEU A 301 16.07 16.38 -28.67
CA LEU A 301 15.71 15.40 -27.65
C LEU A 301 16.96 15.00 -26.85
N ARG A 302 16.84 14.94 -25.52
CA ARG A 302 17.93 14.57 -24.61
C ARG A 302 17.96 13.05 -24.38
N HIS A 303 18.23 12.27 -25.43
CA HIS A 303 18.23 10.80 -25.37
C HIS A 303 19.21 10.25 -24.32
N ARG A 304 20.41 10.84 -24.21
CA ARG A 304 21.42 10.44 -23.20
C ARG A 304 20.92 10.58 -21.76
N LEU A 305 20.22 11.67 -21.45
CA LEU A 305 19.64 11.88 -20.11
C LEU A 305 18.55 10.83 -19.82
N ARG A 306 17.67 10.58 -20.79
CA ARG A 306 16.60 9.58 -20.65
C ARG A 306 17.17 8.19 -20.40
N LEU A 307 18.18 7.82 -21.19
CA LEU A 307 18.88 6.54 -21.04
C LEU A 307 19.58 6.47 -19.68
N ALA A 308 20.27 7.52 -19.26
CA ALA A 308 20.93 7.56 -17.95
C ALA A 308 19.92 7.35 -16.80
N ILE A 309 18.79 8.07 -16.81
CA ILE A 309 17.76 7.90 -15.77
C ILE A 309 17.21 6.47 -15.77
N LEU A 310 16.90 5.91 -16.95
CA LEU A 310 16.37 4.54 -17.06
C LEU A 310 17.40 3.49 -16.64
N LEU A 311 18.67 3.64 -17.00
CA LEU A 311 19.75 2.73 -16.59
C LEU A 311 19.97 2.78 -15.08
N VAL A 312 20.05 3.99 -14.50
CA VAL A 312 20.21 4.15 -13.05
C VAL A 312 19.01 3.56 -12.31
N SER A 313 17.79 3.84 -12.76
CA SER A 313 16.56 3.25 -12.19
C SER A 313 16.57 1.73 -12.29
N SER A 314 16.97 1.18 -13.44
CA SER A 314 16.99 -0.27 -13.66
C SER A 314 18.06 -0.95 -12.82
N LEU A 315 19.24 -0.35 -12.66
CA LEU A 315 20.29 -0.86 -11.78
C LEU A 315 19.81 -0.86 -10.33
N VAL A 316 19.21 0.24 -9.88
CA VAL A 316 18.62 0.39 -8.55
C VAL A 316 17.57 -0.67 -8.27
N PHE A 317 16.56 -0.81 -9.15
CA PHE A 317 15.52 -1.83 -8.99
C PHE A 317 16.05 -3.24 -9.17
N GLY A 318 17.12 -3.42 -9.94
CA GLY A 318 17.81 -4.70 -10.10
C GLY A 318 18.48 -5.14 -8.80
N VAL A 319 19.21 -4.24 -8.13
CA VAL A 319 19.81 -4.52 -6.81
C VAL A 319 18.72 -4.77 -5.78
N GLN A 320 17.67 -3.95 -5.73
CA GLN A 320 16.55 -4.14 -4.82
C GLN A 320 15.84 -5.48 -5.06
N GLY A 321 15.54 -5.80 -6.31
CA GLY A 321 14.90 -7.06 -6.70
C GLY A 321 15.80 -8.26 -6.39
N ALA A 322 17.11 -8.15 -6.66
CA ALA A 322 18.07 -9.17 -6.30
C ALA A 322 18.10 -9.41 -4.80
N LEU A 323 18.20 -8.37 -3.97
CA LEU A 323 18.20 -8.49 -2.50
C LEU A 323 16.88 -9.03 -1.95
N LEU A 324 15.74 -8.60 -2.51
CA LEU A 324 14.41 -9.04 -2.07
C LEU A 324 14.16 -10.52 -2.41
N LEU A 325 14.58 -10.95 -3.60
CA LEU A 325 14.36 -12.31 -4.10
C LEU A 325 15.48 -13.27 -3.72
N TYR A 326 16.63 -12.75 -3.28
CA TYR A 326 17.70 -13.56 -2.74
C TYR A 326 17.30 -14.03 -1.36
N TYR A 327 16.69 -15.21 -1.33
CA TYR A 327 16.47 -15.95 -0.10
C TYR A 327 17.65 -16.92 0.07
N PRO A 328 18.59 -16.66 0.99
CA PRO A 328 19.60 -17.65 1.31
C PRO A 328 18.89 -18.82 1.99
N PHE A 329 18.66 -19.91 1.25
CA PHE A 329 18.24 -21.19 1.82
C PHE A 329 19.40 -21.87 2.58
N ASP A 330 20.36 -21.11 3.08
CA ASP A 330 21.50 -21.62 3.86
C ASP A 330 21.00 -22.30 5.15
N THR A 331 19.79 -21.96 5.59
CA THR A 331 19.06 -22.63 6.66
C THR A 331 17.76 -23.22 6.12
N LEU A 332 17.55 -24.53 6.32
CA LEU A 332 16.25 -25.16 6.14
C LEU A 332 15.22 -24.44 7.02
N PRO A 333 14.07 -24.00 6.48
CA PRO A 333 13.01 -23.43 7.29
C PRO A 333 12.52 -24.45 8.33
N VAL A 334 12.31 -23.99 9.56
CA VAL A 334 11.64 -24.79 10.59
C VAL A 334 10.19 -25.03 10.16
N THR A 335 9.79 -26.29 10.16
CA THR A 335 8.44 -26.74 9.81
C THR A 335 7.57 -26.83 11.06
N ILE A 336 6.45 -26.10 11.06
CA ILE A 336 5.50 -26.09 12.17
C ILE A 336 4.14 -26.49 11.60
N SER A 337 3.57 -27.60 12.06
CA SER A 337 2.20 -27.97 11.71
C SER A 337 1.22 -27.16 12.56
N HIS A 338 0.44 -26.29 11.89
CA HIS A 338 -0.59 -25.47 12.50
C HIS A 338 -1.77 -26.36 12.95
N ARG A 339 -2.09 -26.31 14.24
CA ARG A 339 -3.14 -27.05 14.95
C ARG A 339 -3.02 -28.57 14.85
N GLY A 340 -1.80 -29.05 14.62
CA GLY A 340 -1.51 -30.47 14.47
C GLY A 340 -2.09 -31.17 13.26
N VAL A 341 -2.59 -30.43 12.27
CA VAL A 341 -3.12 -31.01 11.03
C VAL A 341 -2.20 -30.78 9.85
N ASP A 342 -2.17 -31.75 8.96
CA ASP A 342 -1.58 -31.63 7.63
C ASP A 342 -2.58 -32.16 6.61
N ASN A 343 -2.90 -31.34 5.61
CA ASN A 343 -3.80 -31.69 4.51
C ASN A 343 -5.13 -32.37 4.94
N GLY A 344 -5.71 -31.94 6.06
CA GLY A 344 -6.97 -32.49 6.58
C GLY A 344 -6.90 -33.94 7.06
N ASN A 345 -5.72 -34.40 7.49
CA ASN A 345 -5.48 -35.77 7.96
C ASN A 345 -6.33 -36.19 9.17
N ALA A 346 -6.81 -35.24 9.98
CA ALA A 346 -7.80 -35.43 11.05
C ALA A 346 -8.39 -34.07 11.48
N VAL A 347 -9.22 -34.07 12.54
CA VAL A 347 -9.74 -32.85 13.16
C VAL A 347 -8.62 -32.10 13.87
N GLN A 348 -8.55 -30.78 13.66
CA GLN A 348 -7.56 -29.91 14.31
C GLN A 348 -7.53 -30.09 15.83
N ASN A 349 -6.35 -29.92 16.44
CA ASN A 349 -6.17 -29.97 17.89
C ASN A 349 -6.66 -31.28 18.55
N SER A 350 -6.66 -32.40 17.82
CA SER A 350 -6.99 -33.73 18.32
C SER A 350 -5.76 -34.62 18.44
N ILE A 351 -5.80 -35.62 19.33
CA ILE A 351 -4.73 -36.63 19.45
C ILE A 351 -4.47 -37.33 18.12
N GLU A 352 -5.54 -37.70 17.39
CA GLU A 352 -5.44 -38.35 16.09
C GLU A 352 -4.66 -37.50 15.07
N ALA A 353 -4.92 -36.18 15.04
CA ALA A 353 -4.17 -35.26 14.19
C ALA A 353 -2.69 -35.21 14.58
N LEU A 354 -2.39 -35.10 15.87
CA LEU A 354 -1.01 -35.10 16.36
C LEU A 354 -0.28 -36.39 15.99
N GLU A 355 -0.91 -37.55 16.18
CA GLU A 355 -0.32 -38.86 15.86
C GLU A 355 -0.04 -39.01 14.36
N LYS A 356 -1.00 -38.64 13.51
CA LYS A 356 -0.85 -38.69 12.05
C LYS A 356 0.20 -37.70 11.56
N THR A 357 0.19 -36.48 12.07
CA THR A 357 1.14 -35.42 11.70
C THR A 357 2.55 -35.73 12.19
N TYR A 358 2.70 -36.34 13.36
CA TYR A 358 4.00 -36.78 13.88
C TYR A 358 4.72 -37.73 12.92
N GLN A 359 3.98 -38.61 12.21
CA GLN A 359 4.58 -39.51 11.21
C GLN A 359 5.25 -38.75 10.04
N LEU A 360 4.83 -37.51 9.78
CA LEU A 360 5.40 -36.64 8.75
C LEU A 360 6.70 -35.95 9.22
N LYS A 361 7.03 -36.05 10.52
CA LYS A 361 8.23 -35.49 11.15
C LYS A 361 8.43 -33.98 10.93
N PRO A 362 7.42 -33.13 11.22
CA PRO A 362 7.69 -31.70 11.29
C PRO A 362 8.65 -31.39 12.46
N ASP A 363 9.31 -30.24 12.42
CA ASP A 363 10.16 -29.79 13.53
C ASP A 363 9.33 -29.50 14.80
N TYR A 364 8.12 -28.95 14.61
CA TYR A 364 7.16 -28.68 15.69
C TYR A 364 5.72 -28.95 15.27
N ILE A 365 4.88 -29.18 16.26
CA ILE A 365 3.43 -29.21 16.12
C ILE A 365 2.84 -28.14 17.07
N GLU A 366 2.03 -27.25 16.52
CA GLU A 366 1.35 -26.20 17.25
C GLU A 366 0.01 -26.71 17.81
N MET A 367 -0.37 -26.21 18.99
CA MET A 367 -1.62 -26.53 19.68
C MET A 367 -2.20 -25.26 20.31
N ASP A 368 -3.51 -25.09 20.18
CA ASP A 368 -4.22 -23.94 20.74
C ASP A 368 -4.87 -24.31 22.07
N VAL A 369 -4.52 -23.62 23.15
CA VAL A 369 -5.04 -23.92 24.50
C VAL A 369 -6.00 -22.83 24.95
N GLN A 370 -7.17 -23.22 25.46
CA GLN A 370 -8.15 -22.34 26.09
C GLN A 370 -8.51 -22.81 27.50
N GLU A 371 -8.95 -21.88 28.34
CA GLU A 371 -9.42 -22.15 29.70
C GLU A 371 -10.92 -22.48 29.71
N THR A 372 -11.32 -23.42 30.56
CA THR A 372 -12.72 -23.80 30.83
C THR A 372 -13.29 -23.01 32.01
N LYS A 373 -14.61 -23.10 32.23
CA LYS A 373 -15.31 -22.44 33.34
C LYS A 373 -14.74 -22.78 34.73
N ASP A 374 -14.25 -24.00 34.91
CA ASP A 374 -13.67 -24.53 36.13
C ASP A 374 -12.13 -24.36 36.20
N GLY A 375 -11.55 -23.52 35.34
CA GLY A 375 -10.13 -23.19 35.33
C GLY A 375 -9.22 -24.32 34.87
N GLN A 376 -9.78 -25.33 34.19
CA GLN A 376 -9.01 -26.36 33.50
C GLN A 376 -8.67 -25.87 32.09
N PHE A 377 -7.84 -26.63 31.38
CA PHE A 377 -7.43 -26.30 30.03
C PHE A 377 -7.95 -27.35 29.06
N ILE A 378 -8.38 -26.88 27.88
CA ILE A 378 -8.75 -27.71 26.75
C ILE A 378 -8.02 -27.24 25.49
N VAL A 379 -7.71 -28.16 24.58
CA VAL A 379 -7.10 -27.78 23.30
C VAL A 379 -8.20 -27.44 22.27
N MET A 380 -8.34 -26.15 21.97
CA MET A 380 -9.37 -25.59 21.08
C MET A 380 -8.91 -24.25 20.51
N HIS A 381 -9.01 -24.08 19.19
CA HIS A 381 -8.66 -22.80 18.54
C HIS A 381 -9.77 -21.77 18.67
N ASP A 382 -11.00 -22.17 18.34
CA ASP A 382 -12.11 -21.24 18.19
C ASP A 382 -12.76 -20.92 19.54
N THR A 383 -13.18 -19.67 19.73
CA THR A 383 -13.91 -19.26 20.94
C THR A 383 -15.39 -19.63 20.88
N ASP A 384 -15.91 -20.00 19.71
CA ASP A 384 -17.27 -20.52 19.50
C ASP A 384 -17.18 -22.02 19.17
N LEU A 385 -17.83 -22.85 19.98
CA LEU A 385 -17.74 -24.31 19.89
C LEU A 385 -18.64 -24.90 18.79
N MET A 386 -19.57 -24.12 18.25
CA MET A 386 -20.63 -24.59 17.35
C MET A 386 -20.09 -25.31 16.12
N ALA A 387 -19.01 -24.82 15.52
CA ALA A 387 -18.48 -25.35 14.28
C ALA A 387 -17.84 -26.76 14.45
N LEU A 388 -17.23 -27.03 15.60
CA LEU A 388 -16.44 -28.25 15.83
C LEU A 388 -17.16 -29.27 16.71
N THR A 389 -17.94 -28.82 17.69
CA THR A 389 -18.62 -29.70 18.67
C THR A 389 -20.13 -29.65 18.54
N GLY A 390 -20.69 -28.61 17.89
CA GLY A 390 -22.14 -28.38 17.83
C GLY A 390 -22.72 -27.72 19.08
N ASN A 391 -21.89 -27.39 20.08
CA ASN A 391 -22.32 -26.68 21.29
C ASN A 391 -22.39 -25.18 21.03
N THR A 392 -23.38 -24.50 21.59
CA THR A 392 -23.46 -23.03 21.56
C THR A 392 -22.55 -22.42 22.61
N GLY A 393 -21.84 -21.34 22.30
CA GLY A 393 -21.02 -20.63 23.29
C GLY A 393 -19.56 -21.05 23.25
N GLY A 394 -18.78 -20.63 24.25
CA GLY A 394 -17.33 -20.83 24.28
C GLY A 394 -16.86 -21.78 25.37
N THR A 395 -15.56 -22.13 25.36
CA THR A 395 -14.97 -23.03 26.36
C THR A 395 -15.18 -22.55 27.80
N HIS A 396 -15.20 -21.24 28.01
CA HIS A 396 -15.41 -20.60 29.31
C HIS A 396 -16.85 -20.72 29.86
N ASP A 397 -17.80 -21.16 29.04
CA ASP A 397 -19.19 -21.40 29.47
C ASP A 397 -19.38 -22.80 30.07
N TYR A 398 -18.43 -23.71 29.82
CA TYR A 398 -18.51 -25.13 30.17
C TYR A 398 -17.34 -25.55 31.07
N THR A 399 -17.58 -26.49 31.96
CA THR A 399 -16.55 -27.21 32.70
C THR A 399 -15.86 -28.24 31.81
N LEU A 400 -14.64 -28.67 32.16
CA LEU A 400 -13.95 -29.72 31.40
C LEU A 400 -14.80 -31.00 31.28
N ALA A 401 -15.49 -31.38 32.36
CA ALA A 401 -16.37 -32.55 32.37
C ALA A 401 -17.55 -32.44 31.40
N GLU A 402 -18.11 -31.24 31.23
CA GLU A 402 -19.18 -30.99 30.25
C GLU A 402 -18.66 -31.07 28.81
N LEU A 403 -17.41 -30.65 28.55
CA LEU A 403 -16.79 -30.68 27.21
C LEU A 403 -16.25 -32.07 26.82
N THR A 404 -15.85 -32.88 27.80
CA THR A 404 -15.27 -34.22 27.59
C THR A 404 -16.29 -35.36 27.78
N GLY A 405 -17.50 -35.05 28.22
CA GLY A 405 -18.58 -36.02 28.36
C GLY A 405 -19.08 -36.59 27.03
N ASP A 406 -19.64 -37.80 27.08
CA ASP A 406 -20.02 -38.64 25.92
C ASP A 406 -20.98 -37.96 24.90
N ASP A 407 -21.65 -36.86 25.26
CA ASP A 407 -22.63 -36.16 24.42
C ASP A 407 -22.03 -35.08 23.50
N CYS A 408 -20.75 -34.68 23.68
CA CYS A 408 -20.16 -33.56 22.96
C CYS A 408 -19.53 -33.91 21.59
N ILE A 409 -19.36 -35.19 21.25
CA ILE A 409 -18.53 -35.63 20.11
C ILE A 409 -19.35 -36.51 19.15
N ARG A 410 -20.43 -35.98 18.59
CA ARG A 410 -21.15 -36.65 17.47
C ARG A 410 -21.70 -35.66 16.45
N LYS A 411 -20.81 -35.13 15.59
CA LYS A 411 -21.10 -34.96 14.14
C LYS A 411 -19.91 -34.40 13.33
N ARG A 412 -19.11 -35.31 12.78
CA ARG A 412 -18.84 -35.50 11.34
C ARG A 412 -17.70 -36.50 11.24
N ASP A 413 -18.02 -37.65 10.69
CA ASP A 413 -17.18 -38.85 10.53
C ASP A 413 -16.84 -39.58 11.84
N ASP A 414 -16.84 -40.91 11.79
CA ASP A 414 -16.72 -41.89 12.88
C ASP A 414 -15.34 -41.87 13.61
N SER A 415 -14.66 -40.73 13.63
CA SER A 415 -13.46 -40.48 14.43
C SER A 415 -13.88 -39.85 15.76
N SER A 416 -13.65 -40.57 16.87
CA SER A 416 -13.74 -40.00 18.21
C SER A 416 -12.68 -38.89 18.37
N CYS A 417 -13.10 -37.63 18.33
CA CYS A 417 -12.22 -36.51 18.67
C CYS A 417 -11.95 -36.48 20.17
N SER A 418 -10.89 -37.16 20.61
CA SER A 418 -10.31 -36.92 21.92
C SER A 418 -9.60 -35.56 21.88
N PHE A 419 -10.31 -34.52 22.32
CA PHE A 419 -9.70 -33.25 22.69
C PHE A 419 -9.01 -33.43 24.05
N PHE A 420 -7.86 -32.79 24.23
CA PHE A 420 -7.13 -32.75 25.50
C PHE A 420 -7.85 -31.85 26.49
#